data_AF-A0A8D8W2G5-F1
#
_entry.id   AF-A0A8D8W2G5-F1
#
_cell.length_a   1.000
_cell.length_b   1.000
_cell.length_c   1.000
_cell.angle_alpha   90.00
_cell.angle_beta   90.00
_cell.angle_gamma   90.00
#
_symmetry.space_group_name_H-M   'P 1'
#
loop_
_entity.id
_entity.type
_entity.pdbx_description
1 polymer ?
#
loop_
_entity_poly.entity_id
_entity_poly.type
_entity_poly.pdbx_seq_one_letter_code
_entity_poly.pdbx_strand_id
1 'polypeptide(L)'
;MNNKDTIIAQATPIGRGGIGIIRISGLNAKKVAYSVLKKIPKPRYANYLPFYDYNNNILDKGIALWFPKPNSFTGEDVLELHGHGGFININLLIENILKKNK
;
A
#
# COMPACT_ATOMS: atom_id res chain seq x y z
N MET A 1 -20.33 6.17 -9.10
CA MET A 1 -19.13 6.29 -8.23
C MET A 1 -18.16 7.22 -8.93
N ASN A 2 -17.65 8.25 -8.26
CA ASN A 2 -16.78 9.22 -8.88
C ASN A 2 -15.48 8.50 -9.26
N ASN A 3 -15.21 8.36 -10.56
CA ASN A 3 -14.14 7.51 -11.12
C ASN A 3 -12.72 8.11 -10.93
N LYS A 4 -12.51 8.82 -9.82
CA LYS A 4 -11.32 9.62 -9.52
C LYS A 4 -10.70 9.31 -8.14
N ASP A 5 -11.43 8.61 -7.27
CA ASP A 5 -10.93 8.37 -5.91
C ASP A 5 -9.90 7.25 -5.91
N THR A 6 -8.85 7.42 -5.10
CA THR A 6 -7.88 6.34 -4.83
C THR A 6 -8.30 5.64 -3.54
N ILE A 7 -8.64 4.37 -3.64
CA ILE A 7 -9.13 3.57 -2.53
C ILE A 7 -8.00 2.79 -1.88
N ILE A 8 -8.16 2.51 -0.59
CA ILE A 8 -7.27 1.67 0.21
C ILE A 8 -8.11 0.72 1.05
N ALA A 9 -7.72 -0.56 1.11
CA ALA A 9 -8.37 -1.55 1.96
C ALA A 9 -7.40 -2.67 2.35
N GLN A 10 -7.66 -3.30 3.50
CA GLN A 10 -7.03 -4.57 3.82
C GLN A 10 -7.59 -5.67 2.89
N ALA A 11 -6.70 -6.42 2.26
CA ALA A 11 -7.03 -7.50 1.32
C ALA A 11 -6.98 -8.90 1.96
N THR A 12 -6.46 -9.02 3.18
CA THR A 12 -6.49 -10.24 4.00
C THR A 12 -7.55 -10.16 5.09
N PRO A 13 -8.01 -11.30 5.66
CA PRO A 13 -8.89 -11.28 6.83
C PRO A 13 -8.31 -10.45 8.00
N ILE A 14 -9.18 -9.74 8.71
CA ILE A 14 -8.82 -9.01 9.93
C ILE A 14 -8.46 -10.00 11.03
N GLY A 15 -7.37 -9.77 11.75
CA GLY A 15 -6.99 -10.60 12.89
C GLY A 15 -5.48 -10.66 13.11
N ARG A 16 -5.02 -11.81 13.62
CA ARG A 16 -3.60 -12.12 13.75
C ARG A 16 -3.21 -13.07 12.62
N GLY A 17 -2.24 -12.65 11.81
CA GLY A 17 -1.57 -13.49 10.83
C GLY A 17 -0.09 -13.14 10.77
N GLY A 18 0.72 -14.03 10.17
CA GLY A 18 2.13 -13.70 9.90
C GLY A 18 2.26 -12.51 8.94
N ILE A 19 1.34 -12.41 7.97
CA ILE A 19 1.32 -11.36 6.94
C ILE A 19 -0.07 -10.74 6.86
N GLY A 20 -0.10 -9.42 6.66
CA GLY A 20 -1.30 -8.69 6.27
C GLY A 20 -1.04 -7.90 4.99
N ILE A 21 -2.05 -7.86 4.11
CA ILE A 21 -1.94 -7.19 2.82
C ILE A 21 -2.87 -5.99 2.81
N ILE A 22 -2.33 -4.83 2.44
CA ILE A 22 -3.10 -3.62 2.14
C ILE A 22 -2.98 -3.35 0.65
N ARG A 23 -4.11 -3.11 -0.02
CA ARG A 23 -4.18 -2.77 -1.43
C ARG A 23 -4.63 -1.33 -1.59
N ILE A 24 -3.94 -0.60 -2.46
CA ILE A 24 -4.27 0.76 -2.87
C ILE A 24 -4.52 0.73 -4.38
N SER A 25 -5.65 1.25 -4.85
CA SER A 25 -6.02 1.32 -6.27
C SER A 25 -6.46 2.72 -6.64
N GLY A 26 -5.98 3.23 -7.78
CA GLY A 26 -6.47 4.47 -8.38
C GLY A 26 -5.38 5.45 -8.79
N LEU A 27 -5.79 6.62 -9.28
CA LEU A 27 -4.92 7.64 -9.88
C LEU A 27 -3.73 8.08 -8.98
N ASN A 28 -3.91 8.07 -7.65
CA ASN A 28 -2.88 8.46 -6.69
C ASN A 28 -2.08 7.28 -6.13
N ALA A 29 -2.33 6.03 -6.55
CA ALA A 29 -1.59 4.88 -6.04
C ALA A 29 -0.07 5.02 -6.22
N LYS A 30 0.36 5.63 -7.34
CA LYS A 30 1.76 5.96 -7.61
C LYS A 30 2.34 6.98 -6.61
N LYS A 31 1.57 8.00 -6.24
CA LYS A 31 1.94 9.01 -5.22
C LYS A 31 2.06 8.36 -3.84
N VAL A 32 1.13 7.47 -3.51
CA VAL A 32 1.20 6.68 -2.27
C VAL A 32 2.45 5.80 -2.25
N ALA A 33 2.79 5.12 -3.35
CA ALA A 33 4.01 4.32 -3.47
C ALA A 33 5.27 5.16 -3.16
N TYR A 34 5.43 6.32 -3.80
CA TYR A 34 6.56 7.21 -3.49
C TYR A 34 6.56 7.70 -2.05
N SER A 35 5.40 8.04 -1.49
CA SER A 35 5.30 8.51 -0.11
C SER A 35 5.79 7.46 0.89
N VAL A 36 5.27 6.24 0.76
CA VAL A 36 5.47 5.14 1.71
C VAL A 36 6.77 4.39 1.45
N LEU A 37 7.24 4.29 0.21
CA LEU A 37 8.39 3.45 -0.16
C LEU A 37 9.60 4.25 -0.64
N LYS A 38 9.46 5.58 -0.81
CA LYS A 38 10.46 6.48 -1.43
C LYS A 38 10.82 6.14 -2.89
N LYS A 39 10.16 5.17 -3.50
CA LYS A 39 10.29 4.79 -4.90
C LYS A 39 9.01 4.10 -5.39
N ILE A 40 8.87 3.97 -6.71
CA ILE A 40 7.91 3.04 -7.31
C ILE A 40 8.64 1.71 -7.53
N PRO A 41 8.15 0.59 -6.97
CA PRO A 41 8.70 -0.73 -7.26
C PRO A 41 8.66 -1.07 -8.76
N LYS A 42 9.60 -1.90 -9.23
CA LYS A 42 9.53 -2.42 -10.61
C LYS A 42 8.21 -3.18 -10.80
N PRO A 43 7.45 -2.94 -11.89
CA PRO A 43 6.18 -3.61 -12.13
C PRO A 43 6.25 -5.12 -11.97
N ARG A 44 5.46 -5.68 -11.05
CA ARG A 44 5.36 -7.14 -10.79
C ARG A 44 6.63 -7.80 -10.26
N TYR A 45 7.51 -7.04 -9.59
CA TYR A 45 8.64 -7.60 -8.84
C TYR A 45 8.43 -7.38 -7.35
N ALA A 46 8.60 -8.44 -6.56
CA ALA A 46 8.64 -8.35 -5.11
C ALA A 46 9.86 -7.52 -4.67
N ASN A 47 9.60 -6.40 -4.02
CA ASN A 47 10.65 -5.57 -3.44
C ASN A 47 10.53 -5.60 -1.92
N TYR A 48 11.55 -6.11 -1.23
CA TYR A 48 11.63 -6.01 0.23
C TYR A 48 12.15 -4.62 0.62
N LEU A 49 11.30 -3.82 1.28
CA LEU A 49 11.55 -2.41 1.56
C LEU A 49 10.94 -1.97 2.89
N PRO A 50 11.50 -0.93 3.53
CA PRO A 50 10.82 -0.21 4.60
C PRO A 50 9.60 0.56 4.10
N PHE A 51 8.56 0.60 4.94
CA PHE A 51 7.35 1.39 4.77
C PHE A 51 7.44 2.58 5.73
N TYR A 52 7.45 3.79 5.19
CA TYR A 52 7.67 5.01 5.93
C TYR A 52 6.37 5.74 6.31
N ASP A 53 6.38 6.37 7.47
CA ASP A 53 5.39 7.38 7.84
C ASP A 53 5.66 8.74 7.16
N TYR A 54 4.84 9.74 7.50
CA TYR A 54 5.00 11.11 7.02
C TYR A 54 6.22 11.85 7.60
N ASN A 55 6.74 11.43 8.75
CA ASN A 55 7.94 11.96 9.39
C ASN A 55 9.23 11.25 8.95
N ASN A 56 9.14 10.34 7.96
CA ASN A 56 10.23 9.46 7.51
C ASN A 56 10.70 8.41 8.53
N ASN A 57 9.92 8.12 9.57
CA ASN A 57 10.16 6.96 10.41
C ASN A 57 9.68 5.68 9.71
N ILE A 58 10.30 4.54 10.03
CA ILE A 58 9.89 3.24 9.52
C ILE A 58 8.73 2.72 10.37
N LEU A 59 7.57 2.49 9.75
CA LEU A 59 6.40 1.85 10.36
C LEU A 59 6.49 0.33 10.31
N ASP A 60 6.99 -0.19 9.18
CA ASP A 60 7.16 -1.63 8.96
C ASP A 60 8.24 -1.90 7.90
N LYS A 61 8.63 -3.16 7.73
CA LYS A 61 9.42 -3.64 6.60
C LYS A 61 8.75 -4.87 6.01
N GLY A 62 8.49 -4.84 4.71
CA GLY A 62 7.73 -5.88 4.05
C GLY A 62 7.96 -5.93 2.55
N ILE A 63 7.11 -6.68 1.86
CA ILE A 63 7.13 -6.78 0.40
C ILE A 63 6.19 -5.74 -0.18
N ALA A 64 6.67 -4.97 -1.15
CA ALA A 64 5.84 -4.12 -1.98
C ALA A 64 5.73 -4.67 -3.40
N LEU A 65 4.51 -4.68 -3.94
CA LEU A 65 4.23 -5.03 -5.33
C LEU A 65 3.55 -3.86 -6.04
N TRP A 66 4.02 -3.57 -7.25
CA TRP A 66 3.45 -2.53 -8.10
C TRP A 66 2.84 -3.13 -9.36
N PHE A 67 1.59 -2.79 -9.63
CA PHE A 67 0.84 -3.22 -10.81
C PHE A 67 0.35 -1.97 -11.56
N PRO A 68 1.08 -1.50 -12.58
CA PRO A 68 0.62 -0.37 -13.37
C PRO A 68 -0.59 -0.76 -14.23
N LYS A 69 -1.48 0.20 -14.47
CA LYS A 69 -2.57 0.06 -15.44
C LYS A 69 -2.03 -0.25 -16.85
N PRO A 70 -2.82 -0.91 -17.74
CA PRO A 70 -4.14 -1.47 -17.48
C PRO A 70 -4.08 -2.86 -16.81
N ASN A 71 -2.89 -3.40 -16.57
CA ASN A 71 -2.70 -4.80 -16.26
C ASN A 71 -2.62 -5.04 -14.74
N SER A 72 -3.70 -4.71 -14.04
CA SER A 72 -3.90 -4.91 -12.59
C SER A 72 -5.26 -5.54 -12.31
N PHE A 73 -5.54 -5.90 -11.05
CA PHE A 73 -6.83 -6.49 -10.66
C PHE A 73 -8.03 -5.58 -10.92
N THR A 74 -7.86 -4.27 -10.77
CA THR A 74 -8.92 -3.25 -10.94
C THR A 74 -8.88 -2.57 -12.31
N GLY A 75 -7.84 -2.82 -13.12
CA GLY A 75 -7.56 -2.07 -14.35
C GLY A 75 -6.87 -0.72 -14.12
N GLU A 76 -6.70 -0.29 -12.86
CA GLU A 76 -6.02 0.95 -12.48
C GLU A 76 -4.57 0.71 -12.04
N ASP A 77 -3.85 1.77 -11.68
CA ASP A 77 -2.59 1.62 -10.96
C ASP A 77 -2.87 1.03 -9.57
N VAL A 78 -2.20 -0.07 -9.21
CA VAL A 78 -2.36 -0.76 -7.93
C VAL A 78 -1.02 -0.92 -7.21
N LEU A 79 -0.99 -0.55 -5.94
CA LEU A 79 0.07 -0.85 -4.99
C LEU A 79 -0.44 -1.87 -3.98
N GLU A 80 0.35 -2.92 -3.73
CA GLU A 80 0.13 -3.80 -2.59
C GLU A 80 1.31 -3.71 -1.62
N LEU A 81 0.99 -3.60 -0.33
CA LEU A 81 1.93 -3.61 0.78
C LEU A 81 1.66 -4.84 1.62
N HIS A 82 2.65 -5.73 1.68
CA HIS A 82 2.59 -6.99 2.42
C HIS A 82 3.49 -6.82 3.65
N GLY A 83 2.87 -6.47 4.78
CA GLY A 83 3.54 -6.22 6.05
C GLY A 83 3.25 -7.30 7.09
N HIS A 84 3.69 -7.07 8.32
CA HIS A 84 3.37 -7.95 9.44
C HIS A 84 1.85 -7.96 9.70
N GLY A 85 1.24 -9.14 9.79
CA GLY A 85 -0.21 -9.31 9.89
C GLY A 85 -0.81 -9.02 11.28
N GLY A 86 -0.16 -8.18 12.08
CA GLY A 86 -0.72 -7.70 13.34
C GLY A 86 -1.76 -6.61 13.09
N PHE A 87 -2.93 -6.72 13.72
CA PHE A 87 -4.02 -5.73 13.62
C PHE A 87 -3.54 -4.27 13.77
N ILE A 88 -2.67 -4.01 14.75
CA ILE A 88 -2.12 -2.68 15.01
C ILE A 88 -1.25 -2.20 13.83
N ASN A 89 -0.41 -3.06 13.27
CA ASN A 89 0.49 -2.71 12.17
C ASN A 89 -0.29 -2.32 10.91
N ILE A 90 -1.27 -3.14 10.53
CA ILE A 90 -2.11 -2.89 9.36
C ILE A 90 -2.91 -1.59 9.51
N ASN A 91 -3.52 -1.36 10.67
CA ASN A 91 -4.26 -0.12 10.92
C ASN A 91 -3.36 1.11 10.91
N LEU A 92 -2.16 1.04 11.50
CA LEU A 92 -1.18 2.14 11.46
C LEU A 92 -0.81 2.50 10.02
N LEU A 93 -0.59 1.52 9.15
CA LEU A 93 -0.29 1.75 7.74
C LEU A 93 -1.47 2.38 6.99
N ILE A 94 -2.70 1.90 7.21
CA ILE A 94 -3.91 2.46 6.58
C ILE A 94 -4.10 3.92 7.02
N GLU A 95 -4.06 4.19 8.32
CA GLU A 95 -4.22 5.54 8.88
C GLU A 95 -3.13 6.51 8.38
N ASN A 96 -1.88 6.04 8.30
CA ASN A 96 -0.78 6.84 7.75
C ASN A 96 -1.04 7.24 6.29
N ILE A 97 -1.56 6.33 5.47
CA ILE A 97 -1.87 6.61 4.05
C ILE A 97 -3.09 7.53 3.94
N LEU A 98 -4.13 7.35 4.75
CA LEU A 98 -5.33 8.18 4.74
C LEU A 98 -5.04 9.62 5.18
N LYS A 99 -4.23 9.83 6.23
CA LYS A 99 -3.86 11.17 6.71
C LYS A 99 -3.19 12.03 5.64
N LYS A 100 -2.42 11.43 4.73
CA LYS A 100 -1.62 12.13 3.72
C LYS A 100 -2.37 12.42 2.41
N ASN A 101 -3.54 11.80 2.24
CA ASN A 101 -4.40 12.00 1.07
C ASN A 101 -5.61 12.90 1.36
N LYS A 102 -5.71 13.45 2.57
CA LYS A 102 -6.48 14.67 2.85
C LYS A 102 -5.66 15.89 2.42
#